data_AF-A0A316ETV0-F1
#
_entry.id   AF-A0A316ETV0-F1
#
_cell.length_a   1.000
_cell.length_b   1.000
_cell.length_c   1.000
_cell.angle_alpha   90.00
_cell.angle_beta   90.00
_cell.angle_gamma   90.00
#
_symmetry.space_group_name_H-M   'P 1'
#
loop_
_entity.id
_entity.type
_entity.pdbx_description
1 polymer ?
#
loop_
_entity_poly.entity_id
_entity_poly.type
_entity_poly.pdbx_seq_one_letter_code
_entity_poly.pdbx_strand_id
1 'polypeptide(L)'
;MNRHAFLRLGAIAVLATALLTAACNRDKTSAGSGGDSAAQPLIGVDYPRSDTDFWNSYIKYVPEFAKELGVELKTTNSQNDIANLISNVQTFRSQGVKGVVMAPQDTAAVAPTLDQLASAKIPVVTIDTRPDTGKVFMVVRADNRAYGTKACQFLGTKLGGKGKVVMLQGGLDSINGRDRTEAFNECMKKDFPGVTVFGEATDWKADVAASKLQTRFTSDPDIKGVYMQSSFALSGTLQILAQRGLKVPPTDPKHALTEQEALALLRDRAAGRDARAAELLRDGYPAYTTTPGWLGYDDDKLDRLCAEAVGAGYQLIKLKVGGNLADDVRRMGIARRAVGPDIRIAVDANQIWGVPDAIGWMRELSRFDPYWIEEPTSPDDVQIDACRVGGVNENLAILLLAAKFGVPVCPHAGGVGLCELVQHLAMFDYVAVSGSLQDRFIEYVDHLHEHFAEPAQIRAGRYLAPTAAGMSAEITPASLHAYRFPDGPAWTTEVAA
;
A
#
# COMPACT_ATOMS: atom_id res chain seq x y z
N MET A 1 32.59 45.68 88.67
CA MET A 1 33.16 46.71 87.78
C MET A 1 32.39 46.71 86.47
N ASN A 2 31.66 47.80 86.22
CA ASN A 2 31.10 48.36 84.97
C ASN A 2 31.61 47.76 83.63
N ARG A 3 30.85 47.69 82.52
CA ARG A 3 29.63 48.42 82.10
C ARG A 3 29.08 47.87 80.75
N HIS A 4 27.77 48.05 80.56
CA HIS A 4 27.00 48.13 79.29
C HIS A 4 26.74 46.84 78.46
N ALA A 5 25.59 46.60 77.81
CA ALA A 5 24.18 46.99 77.94
C ALA A 5 23.44 46.48 76.67
N PHE A 6 22.30 45.79 76.84
CA PHE A 6 21.09 45.76 75.95
C PHE A 6 21.25 45.16 74.51
N LEU A 7 20.29 44.49 73.84
CA LEU A 7 18.84 44.36 73.98
C LEU A 7 18.35 43.18 73.07
N ARG A 8 17.48 42.32 73.63
CA ARG A 8 16.28 41.63 73.08
C ARG A 8 16.28 40.57 71.94
N LEU A 9 15.70 39.43 72.34
CA LEU A 9 14.64 38.59 71.75
C LEU A 9 14.79 38.02 70.32
N GLY A 10 14.83 36.69 70.24
CA GLY A 10 14.49 35.90 69.06
C GLY A 10 14.60 34.39 69.32
N ALA A 11 13.51 33.80 69.80
CA ALA A 11 13.10 32.38 69.85
C ALA A 11 14.15 31.24 69.76
N ILE A 12 14.24 30.52 70.90
CA ILE A 12 14.62 29.11 71.13
C ILE A 12 13.57 28.18 70.43
N ALA A 13 13.80 26.99 69.87
CA ALA A 13 14.74 25.87 70.07
C ALA A 13 15.00 25.17 68.70
N VAL A 14 16.20 24.75 68.29
CA VAL A 14 17.08 23.64 68.76
C VAL A 14 16.36 22.27 68.73
N LEU A 15 16.52 21.46 67.68
CA LEU A 15 17.59 20.47 67.40
C LEU A 15 17.43 19.16 68.19
N ALA A 16 17.26 18.05 67.47
CA ALA A 16 17.64 16.72 67.92
C ALA A 16 18.61 16.09 66.90
N THR A 17 19.85 15.98 67.34
CA THR A 17 21.05 15.46 66.70
C THR A 17 21.20 13.94 66.88
N ALA A 18 21.74 13.25 65.87
CA ALA A 18 22.59 12.05 66.00
C ALA A 18 23.47 11.95 64.73
N LEU A 19 24.79 12.21 64.74
CA LEU A 19 25.93 11.35 65.14
C LEU A 19 26.02 10.09 64.25
N LEU A 20 27.03 9.79 63.41
CA LEU A 20 28.51 9.94 63.46
C LEU A 20 29.10 9.97 62.01
N THR A 21 29.96 10.93 61.61
CA THR A 21 31.45 10.86 61.47
C THR A 21 32.01 9.49 60.99
N ALA A 22 32.89 9.32 60.00
CA ALA A 22 34.01 10.15 59.54
C ALA A 22 34.61 9.69 58.18
N ALA A 23 35.25 10.65 57.51
CA ALA A 23 36.52 10.56 56.76
C ALA A 23 36.59 9.88 55.36
N CYS A 24 36.93 10.72 54.38
CA CYS A 24 37.45 10.41 53.05
C CYS A 24 38.84 9.75 53.11
N ASN A 25 39.15 8.79 52.21
CA ASN A 25 40.15 8.93 51.10
C ASN A 25 40.28 7.64 50.25
N ARG A 26 40.20 7.81 48.91
CA ARG A 26 40.87 7.11 47.76
C ARG A 26 41.12 5.59 47.79
N ASP A 27 40.98 4.78 46.73
CA ASP A 27 40.70 4.92 45.29
C ASP A 27 40.35 3.50 44.77
N LYS A 28 39.40 3.38 43.83
CA LYS A 28 39.43 2.46 42.65
C LYS A 28 38.08 2.46 41.91
N THR A 29 38.04 3.31 40.87
CA THR A 29 37.46 3.03 39.54
C THR A 29 36.14 2.22 39.48
N SER A 30 35.01 2.93 39.48
CA SER A 30 33.85 2.52 38.69
C SER A 30 33.72 3.48 37.51
N ALA A 31 33.84 2.93 36.30
CA ALA A 31 33.58 3.64 35.07
C ALA A 31 32.11 4.07 35.07
N GLY A 32 31.86 5.36 35.28
CA GLY A 32 30.61 5.96 34.86
C GLY A 32 30.56 5.88 33.34
N SER A 33 29.74 4.98 32.81
CA SER A 33 29.32 5.05 31.42
C SER A 33 28.43 6.29 31.28
N GLY A 34 29.06 7.46 31.11
CA GLY A 34 28.43 8.59 30.45
C GLY A 34 28.16 8.17 29.02
N GLY A 35 27.03 7.51 28.81
CA GLY A 35 26.45 7.41 27.48
C GLY A 35 25.96 8.80 27.12
N ASP A 36 26.72 9.53 26.31
CA ASP A 36 26.15 10.59 25.50
C ASP A 36 25.00 9.96 24.73
N SER A 37 23.76 10.23 25.14
CA SER A 37 22.62 10.09 24.25
C SER A 37 22.89 11.05 23.11
N ALA A 38 23.45 10.56 21.99
CA ALA A 38 23.64 11.35 20.80
C ALA A 38 22.30 12.04 20.49
N ALA A 39 22.29 13.38 20.48
CA ALA A 39 21.08 14.14 20.21
C ALA A 39 20.50 13.66 18.88
N GLN A 40 19.21 13.31 18.88
CA GLN A 40 18.56 12.77 17.69
C GLN A 40 18.69 13.77 16.53
N PRO A 41 18.97 13.30 15.30
CA PRO A 41 19.12 14.20 14.17
C PRO A 41 17.79 14.92 13.90
N LEU A 42 17.81 16.25 13.95
CA LEU A 42 16.64 17.08 13.64
C LEU A 42 16.50 17.22 12.12
N ILE A 43 15.37 16.79 11.56
CA ILE A 43 15.06 16.86 10.12
C ILE A 43 13.91 17.85 9.87
N GLY A 44 14.11 18.77 8.93
CA GLY A 44 13.06 19.67 8.47
C GLY A 44 12.19 18.98 7.42
N VAL A 45 10.87 19.02 7.56
CA VAL A 45 9.92 18.45 6.61
C VAL A 45 8.89 19.52 6.24
N ASP A 46 8.93 19.99 5.00
CA ASP A 46 7.89 20.88 4.48
C ASP A 46 6.83 20.10 3.70
N TYR A 47 5.58 20.27 4.09
CA TYR A 47 4.44 19.71 3.38
C TYR A 47 3.87 20.75 2.41
N PRO A 48 3.66 20.42 1.13
CA PRO A 48 3.14 21.38 0.18
C PRO A 48 1.67 21.72 0.44
N ARG A 49 0.88 20.80 0.99
CA ARG A 49 -0.57 20.96 1.16
C ARG A 49 -1.15 19.91 2.10
N SER A 50 -2.41 20.05 2.47
CA SER A 50 -3.14 19.17 3.41
C SER A 50 -4.62 19.00 3.04
N ASP A 51 -4.93 19.09 1.75
CA ASP A 51 -6.28 19.06 1.17
C ASP A 51 -6.43 17.93 0.14
N THR A 52 -5.50 16.98 0.13
CA THR A 52 -5.52 15.81 -0.76
C THR A 52 -5.21 14.54 0.02
N ASP A 53 -5.81 13.42 -0.37
CA ASP A 53 -5.66 12.13 0.31
C ASP A 53 -4.19 11.72 0.47
N PHE A 54 -3.39 11.85 -0.59
CA PHE A 54 -1.95 11.53 -0.57
C PHE A 54 -1.20 12.32 0.52
N TRP A 55 -1.34 13.65 0.56
CA TRP A 55 -0.64 14.47 1.53
C TRP A 55 -1.20 14.32 2.95
N ASN A 56 -2.50 14.04 3.10
CA ASN A 56 -3.10 13.73 4.40
C ASN A 56 -2.53 12.44 4.99
N SER A 57 -2.39 11.38 4.17
CA SER A 57 -1.71 10.15 4.58
C SER A 57 -0.24 10.42 4.92
N TYR A 58 0.47 11.19 4.08
CA TYR A 58 1.88 11.52 4.32
C TYR A 58 2.10 12.26 5.66
N ILE A 59 1.29 13.29 5.94
CA ILE A 59 1.35 14.06 7.20
C ILE A 59 1.06 13.18 8.42
N LYS A 60 0.17 12.19 8.28
CA LYS A 60 -0.15 11.24 9.35
C LYS A 60 1.03 10.32 9.67
N TYR A 61 1.62 9.68 8.65
CA TYR A 61 2.57 8.58 8.86
C TYR A 61 4.02 9.03 9.07
N VAL A 62 4.43 10.19 8.53
CA VAL A 62 5.82 10.66 8.68
C VAL A 62 6.26 10.80 10.15
N PRO A 63 5.46 11.40 11.06
CA PRO A 63 5.82 11.45 12.49
C PRO A 63 5.88 10.08 13.17
N GLU A 64 5.05 9.12 12.77
CA GLU A 64 5.03 7.76 13.32
C GLU A 64 6.35 7.05 12.99
N PHE A 65 6.73 7.02 11.72
CA PHE A 65 8.00 6.41 11.28
C PHE A 65 9.23 7.16 11.80
N ALA A 66 9.17 8.49 11.92
CA ALA A 66 10.26 9.24 12.52
C ALA A 66 10.49 8.81 13.98
N LYS A 67 9.43 8.58 14.76
CA LYS A 67 9.55 8.07 16.13
C LYS A 67 10.18 6.69 16.17
N GLU A 68 9.78 5.78 15.28
CA GLU A 68 10.34 4.43 15.17
C GLU A 68 11.84 4.44 14.81
N LEU A 69 12.24 5.36 13.93
CA LEU A 69 13.61 5.53 13.48
C LEU A 69 14.47 6.38 14.44
N GLY A 70 13.88 6.91 15.51
CA GLY A 70 14.56 7.82 16.44
C GLY A 70 14.92 9.18 15.84
N VAL A 71 14.18 9.68 14.85
CA VAL A 71 14.44 10.98 14.20
C VAL A 71 13.55 12.06 14.79
N GLU A 72 14.10 13.23 15.10
CA GLU A 72 13.31 14.40 15.51
C GLU A 72 12.87 15.19 14.27
N LEU A 73 11.61 15.62 14.22
CA LEU A 73 11.07 16.37 13.08
C LEU A 73 10.74 17.82 13.44
N LYS A 74 11.08 18.72 12.52
CA LYS A 74 10.48 20.04 12.44
C LYS A 74 9.62 20.12 11.18
N THR A 75 8.32 20.32 11.34
CA THR A 75 7.39 20.35 10.22
C THR A 75 6.92 21.78 9.90
N THR A 76 6.70 22.05 8.62
CA THR A 76 6.04 23.26 8.10
C THR A 76 5.06 22.89 7.00
N ASN A 77 4.26 23.86 6.57
CA ASN A 77 3.38 23.70 5.41
C ASN A 77 3.52 24.94 4.52
N SER A 78 3.86 24.76 3.25
CA SER A 78 4.06 25.87 2.30
C SER A 78 2.76 26.37 1.66
N GLN A 79 1.64 25.66 1.85
CA GLN A 79 0.33 26.01 1.31
C GLN A 79 0.33 26.15 -0.21
N ASN A 80 1.10 25.29 -0.87
CA ASN A 80 1.28 25.21 -2.30
C ASN A 80 1.84 26.51 -2.89
N ASP A 81 2.74 27.17 -2.14
CA ASP A 81 3.42 28.40 -2.55
C ASP A 81 4.94 28.27 -2.40
N ILE A 82 5.67 28.60 -3.48
CA ILE A 82 7.13 28.47 -3.52
C ILE A 82 7.84 29.47 -2.61
N ALA A 83 7.32 30.69 -2.44
CA ALA A 83 7.95 31.68 -1.56
C ALA A 83 7.86 31.25 -0.09
N ASN A 84 6.72 30.65 0.30
CA ASN A 84 6.55 30.04 1.61
C ASN A 84 7.52 28.86 1.81
N LEU A 85 7.66 27.97 0.83
CA LEU A 85 8.64 26.87 0.91
C LEU A 85 10.06 27.41 1.12
N ILE A 86 10.48 28.43 0.35
CA ILE A 86 11.79 29.06 0.49
C ILE A 86 11.97 29.62 1.91
N SER A 87 10.97 30.31 2.46
CA SER A 87 10.99 30.86 3.82
C SER A 87 11.07 29.76 4.90
N ASN A 88 10.29 28.69 4.74
CA ASN A 88 10.29 27.53 5.63
C ASN A 88 11.66 26.86 5.67
N VAL A 89 12.32 26.72 4.51
CA VAL A 89 13.68 26.19 4.41
C VAL A 89 14.70 27.08 5.14
N GLN A 90 14.60 28.41 5.06
CA GLN A 90 15.48 29.30 5.83
C GLN A 90 15.28 29.13 7.34
N THR A 91 14.04 28.91 7.76
CA THR A 91 13.71 28.62 9.17
C THR A 91 14.36 27.31 9.62
N PHE A 92 14.26 26.25 8.82
CA PHE A 92 14.93 24.97 9.11
C PHE A 92 16.45 25.13 9.23
N ARG A 93 17.08 25.86 8.31
CA ARG A 93 18.53 26.13 8.36
C ARG A 93 18.92 26.84 9.64
N SER A 94 18.16 27.86 10.03
CA SER A 94 18.39 28.64 11.25
C SER A 94 18.21 27.80 12.52
N GLN A 95 17.37 26.77 12.46
CA GLN A 95 17.12 25.81 13.54
C GLN A 95 18.12 24.64 13.56
N GLY A 96 19.10 24.62 12.66
CA GLY A 96 20.19 23.64 12.69
C GLY A 96 19.80 22.23 12.24
N VAL A 97 18.77 22.09 11.39
CA VAL A 97 18.39 20.79 10.82
C VAL A 97 19.57 20.10 10.12
N LYS A 98 19.60 18.77 10.18
CA LYS A 98 20.62 17.91 9.56
C LYS A 98 20.23 17.40 8.18
N GLY A 99 18.98 17.63 7.76
CA GLY A 99 18.45 17.32 6.44
C GLY A 99 17.13 18.03 6.22
N VAL A 100 16.75 18.18 4.96
CA VAL A 100 15.45 18.76 4.57
C VAL A 100 14.72 17.81 3.62
N VAL A 101 13.46 17.55 3.94
CA VAL A 101 12.49 16.89 3.06
C VAL A 101 11.51 17.95 2.57
N MET A 102 11.31 18.04 1.25
CA MET A 102 10.43 19.04 0.65
C MET A 102 9.77 18.54 -0.64
N ALA A 103 8.69 19.21 -1.06
CA ALA A 103 8.08 19.02 -2.37
C ALA A 103 7.96 20.38 -3.06
N PRO A 104 8.91 20.76 -3.94
CA PRO A 104 8.87 22.05 -4.62
C PRO A 104 7.65 22.19 -5.52
N GLN A 105 6.90 23.28 -5.34
CA GLN A 105 5.73 23.61 -6.17
C GLN A 105 6.18 24.09 -7.55
N ASP A 106 7.06 25.09 -7.57
CA ASP A 106 7.79 25.52 -8.75
C ASP A 106 9.15 24.83 -8.79
N THR A 107 9.30 23.96 -9.78
CA THR A 107 10.46 23.08 -9.92
C THR A 107 11.69 23.77 -10.52
N ALA A 108 11.52 24.93 -11.14
CA ALA A 108 12.62 25.75 -11.63
C ALA A 108 13.08 26.74 -10.55
N ALA A 109 12.14 27.39 -9.86
CA ALA A 109 12.43 28.45 -8.89
C ALA A 109 13.11 27.96 -7.59
N VAL A 110 13.09 26.66 -7.30
CA VAL A 110 13.72 26.09 -6.10
C VAL A 110 15.25 25.98 -6.19
N ALA A 111 15.84 26.07 -7.39
CA ALA A 111 17.26 25.81 -7.60
C ALA A 111 18.22 26.63 -6.69
N PRO A 112 18.03 27.96 -6.51
CA PRO A 112 18.89 28.73 -5.60
C PRO A 112 18.82 28.26 -4.15
N THR A 113 17.66 27.78 -3.69
CA THR A 113 17.46 27.24 -2.35
C THR A 113 18.21 25.92 -2.17
N LEU A 114 18.24 25.07 -3.20
CA LEU A 114 19.03 23.84 -3.20
C LEU A 114 20.53 24.14 -3.14
N ASP A 115 21.02 25.13 -3.90
CA ASP A 115 22.42 25.54 -3.87
C ASP A 115 22.86 26.05 -2.47
N GLN A 116 21.98 26.77 -1.78
CA GLN A 116 22.21 27.22 -0.41
C GLN A 116 22.30 26.05 0.59
N LEU A 117 21.41 25.06 0.47
CA LEU A 117 21.44 23.86 1.32
C LEU A 117 22.67 23.00 1.04
N ALA A 118 23.03 22.82 -0.23
CA ALA A 118 24.23 22.09 -0.64
C ALA A 118 25.51 22.77 -0.11
N SER A 119 25.60 24.10 -0.18
CA SER A 119 26.72 24.88 0.37
C SER A 119 26.84 24.73 1.89
N ALA A 120 25.70 24.60 2.58
CA ALA A 120 25.64 24.30 4.01
C ALA A 120 25.86 22.82 4.34
N LYS A 121 26.10 21.95 3.35
CA LYS A 121 26.21 20.49 3.48
C LYS A 121 24.96 19.85 4.12
N ILE A 122 23.79 20.43 3.88
CA ILE A 122 22.51 19.88 4.32
C ILE A 122 21.92 19.06 3.16
N PRO A 123 21.81 17.73 3.28
CA PRO A 123 21.21 16.89 2.25
C PRO A 123 19.72 17.20 2.10
N VAL A 124 19.24 17.11 0.85
CA VAL A 124 17.84 17.34 0.49
C VAL A 124 17.23 16.09 -0.12
N VAL A 125 16.10 15.66 0.40
CA VAL A 125 15.24 14.66 -0.24
C VAL A 125 14.01 15.37 -0.79
N THR A 126 13.71 15.18 -2.07
CA THR A 126 12.49 15.72 -2.65
C THR A 126 11.45 14.63 -2.85
N ILE A 127 10.23 14.88 -2.40
CA ILE A 127 9.10 13.94 -2.48
C ILE A 127 8.08 14.47 -3.48
N ASP A 128 7.48 13.57 -4.28
CA ASP A 128 6.50 13.82 -5.33
C ASP A 128 7.01 14.64 -6.52
N THR A 129 7.64 15.80 -6.27
CA THR A 129 8.18 16.70 -7.29
C THR A 129 9.71 16.68 -7.28
N ARG A 130 10.29 16.52 -8.47
CA ARG A 130 11.74 16.69 -8.68
C ARG A 130 12.01 18.14 -9.09
N PRO A 131 13.09 18.78 -8.63
CA PRO A 131 13.52 20.06 -9.19
C PRO A 131 14.01 19.87 -10.64
N ASP A 132 13.95 20.93 -11.45
CA ASP A 132 14.47 20.91 -12.81
C ASP A 132 16.01 20.87 -12.82
N THR A 133 16.62 21.59 -11.88
CA THR A 133 18.07 21.68 -11.68
C THR A 133 18.40 21.77 -10.19
N GLY A 134 19.69 21.64 -9.84
CA GLY A 134 20.16 21.66 -8.46
C GLY A 134 20.38 20.26 -7.89
N LYS A 135 21.18 20.19 -6.82
CA LYS A 135 21.58 18.93 -6.20
C LYS A 135 20.60 18.51 -5.11
N VAL A 136 20.10 17.29 -5.23
CA VAL A 136 19.31 16.60 -4.21
C VAL A 136 19.97 15.24 -3.93
N PHE A 137 19.88 14.78 -2.69
CA PHE A 137 20.40 13.48 -2.28
C PHE A 137 19.57 12.34 -2.88
N MET A 138 18.24 12.50 -2.88
CA MET A 138 17.29 11.51 -3.37
C MET A 138 16.03 12.19 -3.86
N VAL A 139 15.40 11.58 -4.88
CA VAL A 139 14.09 11.97 -5.40
C VAL A 139 13.17 10.77 -5.23
N VAL A 140 12.07 10.93 -4.50
CA VAL A 140 11.04 9.90 -4.33
C VAL A 140 9.78 10.38 -5.03
N ARG A 141 9.47 9.83 -6.22
CA ARG A 141 8.30 10.23 -7.00
C ARG A 141 7.79 9.12 -7.91
N ALA A 142 6.55 9.26 -8.36
CA ALA A 142 5.99 8.43 -9.41
C ALA A 142 6.56 8.77 -10.80
N ASP A 143 6.47 7.83 -11.75
CA ASP A 143 6.71 8.10 -13.16
C ASP A 143 5.52 8.86 -13.77
N ASN A 144 5.67 10.18 -13.80
CA ASN A 144 4.64 11.09 -14.27
C ASN A 144 4.41 11.01 -15.79
N ARG A 145 5.43 10.61 -16.56
CA ARG A 145 5.28 10.38 -18.00
C ARG A 145 4.52 9.08 -18.27
N ALA A 146 4.75 8.03 -17.48
CA ALA A 146 3.95 6.81 -17.57
C ALA A 146 2.48 7.08 -17.28
N TYR A 147 2.14 7.95 -16.32
CA TYR A 147 0.75 8.36 -16.06
C TYR A 147 0.09 8.97 -17.29
N GLY A 148 0.74 9.95 -17.93
CA GLY A 148 0.22 10.57 -19.15
C GLY A 148 0.07 9.56 -20.30
N THR A 149 1.07 8.69 -20.49
CA THR A 149 1.06 7.68 -21.56
C THR A 149 -0.03 6.64 -21.35
N LYS A 150 -0.18 6.08 -20.14
CA LYS A 150 -1.21 5.08 -19.82
C LYS A 150 -2.62 5.66 -19.95
N ALA A 151 -2.84 6.87 -19.46
CA ALA A 151 -4.13 7.56 -19.60
C ALA A 151 -4.49 7.79 -21.08
N CYS A 152 -3.49 8.15 -21.91
CA CYS A 152 -3.66 8.27 -23.34
C CYS A 152 -4.08 6.94 -23.98
N GLN A 153 -3.36 5.85 -23.73
CA GLN A 153 -3.66 4.54 -24.30
C GLN A 153 -5.08 4.07 -23.92
N PHE A 154 -5.47 4.26 -22.66
CA PHE A 154 -6.82 3.93 -22.20
C PHE A 154 -7.88 4.74 -22.94
N LEU A 155 -7.80 6.08 -22.90
CA LEU A 155 -8.82 6.93 -23.52
C LEU A 155 -8.85 6.79 -25.04
N GLY A 156 -7.69 6.78 -25.70
CA GLY A 156 -7.58 6.61 -27.15
C GLY A 156 -8.21 5.30 -27.62
N THR A 157 -7.92 4.20 -26.92
CA THR A 157 -8.52 2.89 -27.22
C THR A 157 -10.03 2.89 -26.97
N LYS A 158 -10.49 3.40 -25.82
CA LYS A 158 -11.93 3.45 -25.49
C LYS A 158 -12.75 4.31 -26.45
N LEU A 159 -12.12 5.33 -27.04
CA LEU A 159 -12.71 6.21 -28.03
C LEU A 159 -12.58 5.68 -29.47
N GLY A 160 -11.95 4.53 -29.69
CA GLY A 160 -11.69 4.00 -31.03
C GLY A 160 -10.82 4.95 -31.88
N GLY A 161 -9.93 5.70 -31.23
CA GLY A 161 -9.01 6.65 -31.85
C GLY A 161 -9.65 7.92 -32.42
N LYS A 162 -10.91 8.24 -32.06
CA LYS A 162 -11.63 9.43 -32.55
C LYS A 162 -12.40 10.15 -31.46
N GLY A 163 -12.53 11.47 -31.57
CA GLY A 163 -13.41 12.27 -30.72
C GLY A 163 -12.67 13.37 -29.97
N LYS A 164 -13.28 13.86 -28.90
CA LYS A 164 -12.79 15.04 -28.17
C LYS A 164 -12.57 14.73 -26.71
N VAL A 165 -11.40 15.10 -26.19
CA VAL A 165 -11.00 14.87 -24.80
C VAL A 165 -10.61 16.18 -24.14
N VAL A 166 -11.06 16.37 -22.91
CA VAL A 166 -10.60 17.47 -22.04
C VAL A 166 -9.55 16.92 -21.10
N MET A 167 -8.38 17.57 -21.03
CA MET A 167 -7.33 17.26 -20.08
C MET A 167 -7.27 18.38 -19.03
N LEU A 168 -7.63 18.07 -17.79
CA LEU A 168 -7.49 18.97 -16.65
C LEU A 168 -6.05 18.89 -16.15
N GLN A 169 -5.26 19.91 -16.48
CA GLN A 169 -3.82 19.93 -16.27
C GLN A 169 -3.47 20.40 -14.86
N GLY A 170 -2.43 19.82 -14.29
CA GLY A 170 -1.79 20.34 -13.09
C GLY A 170 -1.10 21.69 -13.30
N GLY A 171 -0.40 22.15 -12.26
CA GLY A 171 0.53 23.28 -12.33
C GLY A 171 1.67 23.01 -13.31
N LEU A 172 1.82 23.88 -14.31
CA LEU A 172 2.83 23.75 -15.38
C LEU A 172 4.21 24.32 -14.98
N ASP A 173 4.28 25.00 -13.84
CA ASP A 173 5.48 25.34 -13.08
C ASP A 173 6.11 24.10 -12.40
N SER A 174 5.31 23.08 -12.12
CA SER A 174 5.76 21.78 -11.65
C SER A 174 6.08 20.80 -12.78
N ILE A 175 7.21 20.10 -12.65
CA ILE A 175 7.58 19.01 -13.55
C ILE A 175 6.50 17.91 -13.62
N ASN A 176 5.74 17.68 -12.56
CA ASN A 176 4.66 16.68 -12.55
C ASN A 176 3.54 17.04 -13.53
N GLY A 177 3.13 18.32 -13.56
CA GLY A 177 2.09 18.79 -14.46
C GLY A 177 2.57 18.83 -15.91
N ARG A 178 3.85 19.19 -16.14
CA ARG A 178 4.48 19.14 -17.47
C ARG A 178 4.60 17.72 -17.99
N ASP A 179 5.23 16.81 -17.26
CA ASP A 179 5.47 15.42 -17.65
C ASP A 179 4.15 14.71 -18.04
N ARG A 180 3.10 14.84 -17.21
CA ARG A 180 1.78 14.22 -17.48
C ARG A 180 1.13 14.83 -18.72
N THR A 181 1.21 16.16 -18.88
CA THR A 181 0.65 16.88 -20.03
C THR A 181 1.34 16.48 -21.33
N GLU A 182 2.67 16.55 -21.35
CA GLU A 182 3.48 16.30 -22.54
C GLU A 182 3.35 14.85 -22.98
N ALA A 183 3.51 13.89 -22.05
CA ALA A 183 3.39 12.48 -22.37
C ALA A 183 1.99 12.10 -22.91
N PHE A 184 0.92 12.64 -22.32
CA PHE A 184 -0.44 12.41 -22.83
C PHE A 184 -0.63 12.97 -24.24
N ASN A 185 -0.20 14.21 -24.48
CA ASN A 185 -0.33 14.86 -25.78
C ASN A 185 0.52 14.19 -26.87
N GLU A 186 1.76 13.83 -26.56
CA GLU A 186 2.65 13.11 -27.48
C GLU A 186 2.05 11.77 -27.87
N CYS A 187 1.59 10.99 -26.89
CA CYS A 187 0.95 9.71 -27.13
C CYS A 187 -0.33 9.86 -27.98
N MET A 188 -1.21 10.82 -27.64
CA MET A 188 -2.44 11.06 -28.41
C MET A 188 -2.14 11.45 -29.85
N LYS A 189 -1.17 12.34 -30.08
CA LYS A 189 -0.77 12.76 -31.42
C LYS A 189 -0.19 11.61 -32.25
N LYS A 190 0.62 10.77 -31.61
CA LYS A 190 1.32 9.66 -32.27
C LYS A 190 0.37 8.50 -32.59
N ASP A 191 -0.38 8.04 -31.59
CA ASP A 191 -1.10 6.77 -31.65
C ASP A 191 -2.60 6.95 -31.95
N PHE A 192 -3.16 8.14 -31.65
CA PHE A 192 -4.59 8.43 -31.83
C PHE A 192 -4.86 9.81 -32.49
N PRO A 193 -4.29 10.11 -33.67
CA PRO A 193 -4.34 11.44 -34.29
C PRO A 193 -5.76 11.95 -34.63
N GLY A 194 -6.78 11.07 -34.59
CA GLY A 194 -8.20 11.45 -34.74
C GLY A 194 -8.85 11.98 -33.45
N VAL A 195 -8.14 12.00 -32.33
CA VAL A 195 -8.59 12.55 -31.06
C VAL A 195 -8.09 13.99 -30.90
N THR A 196 -9.02 14.92 -30.70
CA THR A 196 -8.70 16.31 -30.35
C THR A 196 -8.62 16.44 -28.84
N VAL A 197 -7.49 16.92 -28.32
CA VAL A 197 -7.27 17.14 -26.89
C VAL A 197 -7.36 18.64 -26.56
N PHE A 198 -8.15 18.99 -25.55
CA PHE A 198 -8.27 20.33 -24.98
C PHE A 198 -7.58 20.38 -23.62
N GLY A 199 -6.40 21.00 -23.55
CA GLY A 199 -5.70 21.24 -22.28
C GLY A 199 -6.31 22.41 -21.50
N GLU A 200 -6.70 22.16 -20.26
CA GLU A 200 -7.26 23.15 -19.35
C GLU A 200 -6.32 23.30 -18.15
N ALA A 201 -5.51 24.36 -18.12
CA ALA A 201 -4.61 24.63 -16.99
C ALA A 201 -5.41 24.90 -15.70
N THR A 202 -5.31 24.03 -14.71
CA THR A 202 -6.07 24.16 -13.45
C THR A 202 -5.19 24.47 -12.25
N ASP A 203 -3.87 24.36 -12.38
CA ASP A 203 -2.93 24.65 -11.28
C ASP A 203 -3.21 23.82 -10.02
N TRP A 204 -3.60 22.56 -10.21
CA TRP A 204 -4.00 21.62 -9.13
C TRP A 204 -5.15 22.09 -8.22
N LYS A 205 -5.95 23.08 -8.67
CA LYS A 205 -7.09 23.65 -7.94
C LYS A 205 -8.42 23.05 -8.39
N ALA A 206 -9.14 22.44 -7.45
CA ALA A 206 -10.35 21.67 -7.72
C ALA A 206 -11.53 22.53 -8.23
N ASP A 207 -11.69 23.72 -7.66
CA ASP A 207 -12.69 24.71 -8.06
C ASP A 207 -12.44 25.24 -9.48
N VAL A 208 -11.18 25.55 -9.81
CA VAL A 208 -10.77 25.97 -11.16
C VAL A 208 -11.02 24.85 -12.18
N ALA A 209 -10.66 23.60 -11.83
CA ALA A 209 -10.91 22.44 -12.67
C ALA A 209 -12.40 22.23 -12.96
N ALA A 210 -13.25 22.31 -11.94
CA ALA A 210 -14.70 22.20 -12.11
C ALA A 210 -15.27 23.33 -12.99
N SER A 211 -14.86 24.59 -12.76
CA SER A 211 -15.32 25.74 -13.54
C SER A 211 -14.92 25.64 -15.01
N LYS A 212 -13.66 25.24 -15.30
CA LYS A 212 -13.17 25.03 -16.66
C LYS A 212 -13.87 23.87 -17.35
N LEU A 213 -14.05 22.75 -16.67
CA LEU A 213 -14.78 21.60 -17.22
C LEU A 213 -16.24 21.96 -17.53
N GLN A 214 -16.91 22.68 -16.62
CA GLN A 214 -18.27 23.16 -16.82
C GLN A 214 -18.37 24.06 -18.05
N THR A 215 -17.46 25.03 -18.18
CA THR A 215 -17.37 25.93 -19.34
C THR A 215 -17.15 25.14 -20.63
N ARG A 216 -16.21 24.19 -20.61
CA ARG A 216 -15.86 23.36 -21.76
C ARG A 216 -17.05 22.56 -22.26
N PHE A 217 -17.75 21.84 -21.38
CA PHE A 217 -18.95 21.10 -21.78
C PHE A 217 -20.09 22.02 -22.25
N THR A 218 -20.20 23.25 -21.74
CA THR A 218 -21.19 24.22 -22.24
C THR A 218 -20.82 24.69 -23.65
N SER A 219 -19.53 24.93 -23.92
CA SER A 219 -19.06 25.36 -25.24
C SER A 219 -19.00 24.24 -26.28
N ASP A 220 -18.81 23.00 -25.84
CA ASP A 220 -18.64 21.82 -26.70
C ASP A 220 -19.30 20.60 -26.04
N PRO A 221 -20.58 20.33 -26.33
CA PRO A 221 -21.27 19.16 -25.76
C PRO A 221 -20.78 17.83 -26.35
N ASP A 222 -19.89 17.85 -27.35
CA ASP A 222 -19.37 16.63 -28.01
C ASP A 222 -18.11 16.05 -27.34
N ILE A 223 -17.66 16.61 -26.22
CA ILE A 223 -16.61 15.99 -25.40
C ILE A 223 -16.99 14.54 -25.02
N LYS A 224 -16.10 13.59 -25.33
CA LYS A 224 -16.28 12.15 -25.06
C LYS A 224 -15.36 11.59 -23.98
N GLY A 225 -14.36 12.35 -23.56
CA GLY A 225 -13.44 11.93 -22.50
C GLY A 225 -12.97 13.09 -21.64
N VAL A 226 -12.71 12.79 -20.36
CA VAL A 226 -12.08 13.71 -19.42
C VAL A 226 -10.87 12.99 -18.83
N TYR A 227 -9.68 13.55 -19.04
CA TYR A 227 -8.46 13.14 -18.36
C TYR A 227 -8.18 14.10 -17.21
N MET A 228 -8.24 13.59 -15.99
CA MET A 228 -7.81 14.31 -14.79
C MET A 228 -6.39 13.87 -14.46
N GLN A 229 -5.43 14.80 -14.43
CA GLN A 229 -4.04 14.42 -14.14
C GLN A 229 -3.82 13.96 -12.70
N SER A 230 -4.76 14.21 -11.78
CA SER A 230 -4.73 13.77 -10.38
C SER A 230 -6.15 13.77 -9.79
N SER A 231 -6.34 13.13 -8.64
CA SER A 231 -7.62 12.96 -7.95
C SER A 231 -8.26 14.27 -7.45
N PHE A 232 -7.52 15.37 -7.38
CA PHE A 232 -8.05 16.67 -6.90
C PHE A 232 -9.32 17.14 -7.64
N ALA A 233 -9.46 16.77 -8.93
CA ALA A 233 -10.60 17.16 -9.76
C ALA A 233 -11.77 16.15 -9.72
N LEU A 234 -11.63 15.02 -9.03
CA LEU A 234 -12.55 13.89 -9.12
C LEU A 234 -13.97 14.26 -8.68
N SER A 235 -14.13 14.83 -7.48
CA SER A 235 -15.44 15.14 -6.92
C SER A 235 -16.22 16.13 -7.80
N GLY A 236 -15.58 17.24 -8.19
CA GLY A 236 -16.18 18.26 -9.06
C GLY A 236 -16.52 17.69 -10.45
N THR A 237 -15.63 16.88 -11.03
CA THR A 237 -15.89 16.21 -12.31
C THR A 237 -17.09 15.27 -12.21
N LEU A 238 -17.16 14.43 -11.17
CA LEU A 238 -18.28 13.51 -10.97
C LEU A 238 -19.60 14.25 -10.74
N GLN A 239 -19.59 15.38 -10.03
CA GLN A 239 -20.79 16.21 -9.84
C GLN A 239 -21.28 16.78 -11.18
N ILE A 240 -20.38 17.31 -12.00
CA ILE A 240 -20.71 17.86 -13.34
C ILE A 240 -21.25 16.76 -14.26
N LEU A 241 -20.62 15.58 -14.27
CA LEU A 241 -21.10 14.44 -15.05
C LEU A 241 -22.49 13.99 -14.57
N ALA A 242 -22.76 13.99 -13.26
CA ALA A 242 -24.08 13.66 -12.72
C ALA A 242 -25.14 14.69 -13.11
N GLN A 243 -24.85 16.00 -12.98
CA GLN A 243 -25.76 17.08 -13.38
C GLN A 243 -26.11 17.03 -14.86
N ARG A 244 -25.19 16.53 -15.70
CA ARG A 244 -25.40 16.34 -17.14
C ARG A 244 -26.04 15.00 -17.51
N GLY A 245 -26.36 14.14 -16.54
CA GLY A 245 -26.89 12.80 -16.82
C GLY A 245 -25.90 11.88 -17.55
N LEU A 246 -24.59 12.14 -17.41
CA LEU A 246 -23.52 11.33 -18.02
C LEU A 246 -23.03 10.18 -17.13
N LYS A 247 -23.52 10.12 -15.88
CA LYS A 247 -23.42 8.90 -15.08
C LYS A 247 -24.50 7.93 -15.50
N VAL A 248 -24.13 6.67 -15.63
CA VAL A 248 -25.05 5.62 -16.01
C VAL A 248 -25.38 4.77 -14.77
N PRO A 249 -26.67 4.51 -14.47
CA PRO A 249 -27.04 3.61 -13.39
C PRO A 249 -26.63 2.18 -13.72
N PRO A 250 -26.62 1.25 -12.73
CA PRO A 250 -26.42 -0.18 -12.98
C PRO A 250 -27.47 -0.81 -13.91
N THR A 251 -28.55 -0.12 -14.27
CA THR A 251 -29.55 -0.59 -15.23
C THR A 251 -29.24 -0.21 -16.68
N ASP A 252 -28.21 0.62 -16.93
CA ASP A 252 -27.85 1.10 -18.26
C ASP A 252 -26.78 0.19 -18.88
N PRO A 253 -26.94 -0.29 -20.14
CA PRO A 253 -25.99 -1.17 -20.83
C PRO A 253 -24.53 -0.67 -20.90
N LYS A 254 -24.28 0.62 -20.66
CA LYS A 254 -22.93 1.19 -20.61
C LYS A 254 -22.24 0.96 -19.25
N HIS A 255 -22.95 0.53 -18.23
CA HIS A 255 -22.36 0.19 -16.94
C HIS A 255 -21.41 -1.01 -17.09
N ALA A 256 -20.31 -1.04 -16.32
CA ALA A 256 -19.31 -2.10 -16.43
C ALA A 256 -19.91 -3.51 -16.20
N LEU A 257 -20.88 -3.59 -15.29
CA LEU A 257 -21.74 -4.75 -15.05
C LEU A 257 -23.13 -4.25 -14.69
N THR A 258 -24.12 -4.51 -15.53
CA THR A 258 -25.51 -4.16 -15.24
C THR A 258 -26.17 -5.11 -14.26
N GLU A 259 -27.23 -4.68 -13.59
CA GLU A 259 -28.06 -5.54 -12.75
C GLU A 259 -28.66 -6.70 -13.57
N GLN A 260 -29.11 -6.42 -14.80
CA GLN A 260 -29.65 -7.45 -15.68
C GLN A 260 -28.59 -8.47 -16.10
N GLU A 261 -27.37 -8.05 -16.43
CA GLU A 261 -26.26 -8.97 -16.73
C GLU A 261 -25.86 -9.79 -15.50
N ALA A 262 -25.78 -9.18 -14.32
CA ALA A 262 -25.50 -9.88 -13.08
C ALA A 262 -26.58 -10.96 -12.79
N LEU A 263 -27.85 -10.60 -12.92
CA LEU A 263 -28.97 -11.55 -12.76
C LEU A 263 -28.94 -12.65 -13.82
N ALA A 264 -28.59 -12.34 -15.06
CA ALA A 264 -28.45 -13.33 -16.13
C ALA A 264 -27.34 -14.34 -15.79
N LEU A 265 -26.15 -13.87 -15.39
CA LEU A 265 -25.05 -14.75 -14.97
C LEU A 265 -25.49 -15.71 -13.85
N LEU A 266 -26.17 -15.20 -12.83
CA LEU A 266 -26.66 -16.01 -11.72
C LEU A 266 -27.75 -17.02 -12.14
N ARG A 267 -28.67 -16.62 -13.03
CA ARG A 267 -29.75 -17.49 -13.54
C ARG A 267 -29.20 -18.58 -14.45
N ASP A 268 -28.29 -18.24 -15.34
CA ASP A 268 -27.62 -19.20 -16.24
C ASP A 268 -26.86 -20.25 -15.42
N ARG A 269 -26.33 -19.86 -14.26
CA ARG A 269 -25.64 -20.74 -13.33
C ARG A 269 -26.56 -21.46 -12.35
N ALA A 270 -27.85 -21.14 -12.28
CA ALA A 270 -28.78 -21.89 -11.43
C ALA A 270 -28.87 -23.37 -11.87
N ALA A 271 -28.76 -23.63 -13.19
CA ALA A 271 -28.69 -24.98 -13.71
C ALA A 271 -27.40 -25.68 -13.23
N GLY A 272 -27.56 -26.89 -12.67
CA GLY A 272 -26.45 -27.70 -12.16
C GLY A 272 -25.87 -27.21 -10.82
N ARG A 273 -26.46 -26.18 -10.18
CA ARG A 273 -26.00 -25.65 -8.89
C ARG A 273 -25.92 -26.74 -7.82
N ASP A 274 -26.97 -27.54 -7.69
CA ASP A 274 -27.04 -28.60 -6.67
C ASP A 274 -26.01 -29.71 -6.94
N ALA A 275 -25.73 -30.01 -8.21
CA ALA A 275 -24.68 -30.96 -8.60
C ALA A 275 -23.29 -30.43 -8.24
N ARG A 276 -23.01 -29.15 -8.49
CA ARG A 276 -21.74 -28.50 -8.10
C ARG A 276 -21.61 -28.39 -6.58
N ALA A 277 -22.68 -28.12 -5.85
CA ALA A 277 -22.67 -28.13 -4.40
C ALA A 277 -22.36 -29.53 -3.84
N ALA A 278 -22.97 -30.57 -4.42
CA ALA A 278 -22.69 -31.96 -4.04
C ALA A 278 -21.24 -32.38 -4.38
N GLU A 279 -20.72 -31.96 -5.53
CA GLU A 279 -19.31 -32.15 -5.89
C GLU A 279 -18.38 -31.44 -4.92
N LEU A 280 -18.67 -30.19 -4.57
CA LEU A 280 -17.87 -29.41 -3.64
C LEU A 280 -17.84 -30.05 -2.25
N LEU A 281 -18.96 -30.58 -1.76
CA LEU A 281 -19.02 -31.31 -0.48
C LEU A 281 -18.22 -32.63 -0.53
N ARG A 282 -18.20 -33.31 -1.68
CA ARG A 282 -17.52 -34.60 -1.86
C ARG A 282 -16.00 -34.42 -2.03
N ASP A 283 -15.61 -33.54 -2.95
CA ASP A 283 -14.27 -33.43 -3.49
C ASP A 283 -13.51 -32.23 -2.94
N GLY A 284 -14.20 -31.22 -2.40
CA GLY A 284 -13.59 -29.98 -1.93
C GLY A 284 -13.15 -29.04 -3.06
N TYR A 285 -12.54 -27.92 -2.68
CA TYR A 285 -12.05 -26.88 -3.60
C TYR A 285 -10.51 -26.94 -3.71
N PRO A 286 -9.88 -26.85 -4.90
CA PRO A 286 -8.43 -26.86 -5.04
C PRO A 286 -7.74 -25.79 -4.19
N ALA A 287 -6.73 -26.17 -3.42
CA ALA A 287 -5.90 -25.26 -2.66
C ALA A 287 -4.49 -25.17 -3.27
N TYR A 288 -3.81 -24.06 -3.01
CA TYR A 288 -2.36 -23.96 -3.16
C TYR A 288 -1.74 -23.53 -1.83
N THR A 289 -0.48 -23.87 -1.58
CA THR A 289 0.17 -23.53 -0.30
C THR A 289 1.31 -22.52 -0.43
N THR A 290 1.32 -21.54 0.46
CA THR A 290 2.41 -20.55 0.61
C THR A 290 3.31 -20.90 1.81
N THR A 291 2.98 -21.94 2.59
CA THR A 291 3.78 -22.42 3.73
C THR A 291 5.27 -22.62 3.42
N PRO A 292 5.69 -23.25 2.29
CA PRO A 292 7.12 -23.38 1.99
C PRO A 292 7.80 -22.06 1.60
N GLY A 293 7.01 -21.04 1.24
CA GLY A 293 7.46 -19.91 0.46
C GLY A 293 8.07 -18.73 1.21
N TRP A 294 8.02 -18.72 2.53
CA TRP A 294 8.42 -17.54 3.31
C TRP A 294 9.90 -17.18 3.13
N LEU A 295 10.19 -15.87 3.05
CA LEU A 295 11.55 -15.36 3.16
C LEU A 295 12.08 -15.60 4.57
N GLY A 296 13.38 -15.87 4.70
CA GLY A 296 14.04 -16.13 5.98
C GLY A 296 14.14 -17.60 6.39
N TYR A 297 13.52 -18.52 5.65
CA TYR A 297 13.81 -19.96 5.79
C TYR A 297 15.17 -20.30 5.17
N ASP A 298 15.90 -21.19 5.85
CA ASP A 298 17.06 -21.84 5.25
C ASP A 298 16.66 -22.81 4.13
N ASP A 299 17.67 -23.25 3.39
CA ASP A 299 17.51 -24.03 2.16
C ASP A 299 16.96 -25.44 2.44
N ASP A 300 17.39 -26.05 3.55
CA ASP A 300 16.93 -27.38 3.96
C ASP A 300 15.45 -27.35 4.38
N LYS A 301 15.03 -26.29 5.07
CA LYS A 301 13.64 -26.06 5.42
C LYS A 301 12.79 -25.81 4.19
N LEU A 302 13.26 -25.03 3.22
CA LEU A 302 12.57 -24.84 1.94
C LEU A 302 12.39 -26.17 1.19
N ASP A 303 13.46 -26.94 1.00
CA ASP A 303 13.44 -28.22 0.31
C ASP A 303 12.46 -29.21 0.97
N ARG A 304 12.57 -29.37 2.30
CA ARG A 304 11.69 -30.23 3.09
C ARG A 304 10.23 -29.81 2.99
N LEU A 305 9.91 -28.53 3.19
CA LEU A 305 8.52 -28.05 3.13
C LEU A 305 7.93 -28.15 1.71
N CYS A 306 8.75 -27.97 0.67
CA CYS A 306 8.33 -28.25 -0.70
C CYS A 306 7.96 -29.72 -0.91
N ALA A 307 8.79 -30.65 -0.43
CA ALA A 307 8.53 -32.08 -0.50
C ALA A 307 7.28 -32.48 0.31
N GLU A 308 7.11 -31.91 1.51
CA GLU A 308 5.92 -32.10 2.35
C GLU A 308 4.65 -31.58 1.67
N ALA A 309 4.70 -30.42 1.01
CA ALA A 309 3.56 -29.87 0.25
C ALA A 309 3.13 -30.81 -0.89
N VAL A 310 4.08 -31.37 -1.64
CA VAL A 310 3.76 -32.37 -2.68
C VAL A 310 3.19 -33.64 -2.06
N GLY A 311 3.79 -34.12 -0.97
CA GLY A 311 3.28 -35.28 -0.22
C GLY A 311 1.86 -35.09 0.33
N ALA A 312 1.50 -33.85 0.68
CA ALA A 312 0.16 -33.47 1.13
C ALA A 312 -0.86 -33.30 -0.02
N GLY A 313 -0.42 -33.46 -1.28
CA GLY A 313 -1.28 -33.48 -2.47
C GLY A 313 -1.51 -32.11 -3.13
N TYR A 314 -0.78 -31.06 -2.73
CA TYR A 314 -0.88 -29.77 -3.40
C TYR A 314 -0.33 -29.84 -4.83
N GLN A 315 -1.05 -29.25 -5.78
CA GLN A 315 -0.63 -29.16 -7.19
C GLN A 315 0.05 -27.83 -7.54
N LEU A 316 0.13 -26.93 -6.58
CA LEU A 316 0.67 -25.59 -6.70
C LEU A 316 1.23 -25.13 -5.35
N ILE A 317 2.44 -24.59 -5.37
CA ILE A 317 3.06 -23.88 -4.24
C ILE A 317 3.32 -22.43 -4.62
N LYS A 318 3.46 -21.53 -3.63
CA LYS A 318 3.86 -20.13 -3.84
C LYS A 318 5.13 -19.80 -3.06
N LEU A 319 6.07 -19.08 -3.69
CA LEU A 319 7.30 -18.60 -3.06
C LEU A 319 7.34 -17.08 -2.99
N LYS A 320 7.79 -16.53 -1.86
CA LYS A 320 8.13 -15.11 -1.73
C LYS A 320 9.46 -14.83 -2.42
N VAL A 321 9.53 -13.71 -3.15
CA VAL A 321 10.69 -13.22 -3.91
C VAL A 321 10.84 -11.70 -3.77
N GLY A 322 11.90 -11.13 -4.33
CA GLY A 322 12.04 -9.69 -4.56
C GLY A 322 13.04 -8.95 -3.69
N GLY A 323 13.53 -9.58 -2.62
CA GLY A 323 14.59 -9.00 -1.78
C GLY A 323 15.98 -9.06 -2.43
N ASN A 324 16.38 -10.24 -2.93
CA ASN A 324 17.68 -10.46 -3.55
C ASN A 324 17.59 -11.46 -4.71
N LEU A 325 17.96 -11.02 -5.91
CA LEU A 325 17.80 -11.82 -7.13
C LEU A 325 18.60 -13.13 -7.09
N ALA A 326 19.81 -13.13 -6.51
CA ALA A 326 20.62 -14.33 -6.42
C ALA A 326 19.99 -15.36 -5.46
N ASP A 327 19.43 -14.89 -4.34
CA ASP A 327 18.68 -15.74 -3.42
C ASP A 327 17.41 -16.29 -4.06
N ASP A 328 16.67 -15.47 -4.80
CA ASP A 328 15.45 -15.91 -5.49
C ASP A 328 15.76 -16.97 -6.56
N VAL A 329 16.81 -16.78 -7.36
CA VAL A 329 17.27 -17.77 -8.34
C VAL A 329 17.67 -19.08 -7.66
N ARG A 330 18.40 -19.00 -6.53
CA ARG A 330 18.81 -20.17 -5.75
C ARG A 330 17.61 -20.90 -5.15
N ARG A 331 16.70 -20.19 -4.49
CA ARG A 331 15.47 -20.72 -3.87
C ARG A 331 14.53 -21.32 -4.89
N MET A 332 14.29 -20.64 -6.03
CA MET A 332 13.51 -21.20 -7.14
C MET A 332 14.12 -22.49 -7.66
N GLY A 333 15.45 -22.57 -7.76
CA GLY A 333 16.14 -23.79 -8.15
C GLY A 333 15.95 -24.94 -7.15
N ILE A 334 15.98 -24.67 -5.85
CA ILE A 334 15.71 -25.67 -4.80
C ILE A 334 14.26 -26.15 -4.92
N ALA A 335 13.30 -25.23 -4.87
CA ALA A 335 11.88 -25.58 -4.91
C ALA A 335 11.52 -26.35 -6.18
N ARG A 336 11.99 -25.91 -7.36
CA ARG A 336 11.74 -26.63 -8.62
C ARG A 336 12.31 -28.05 -8.62
N ARG A 337 13.47 -28.28 -8.02
CA ARG A 337 14.00 -29.66 -7.86
C ARG A 337 13.17 -30.47 -6.89
N ALA A 338 12.77 -29.89 -5.76
CA ALA A 338 11.99 -30.57 -4.73
C ALA A 338 10.59 -30.98 -5.20
N VAL A 339 9.90 -30.10 -5.94
CA VAL A 339 8.52 -30.34 -6.38
C VAL A 339 8.40 -31.04 -7.73
N GLY A 340 9.47 -31.08 -8.51
CA GLY A 340 9.48 -31.65 -9.85
C GLY A 340 8.85 -30.73 -10.92
N PRO A 341 8.73 -31.21 -12.17
CA PRO A 341 8.27 -30.40 -13.30
C PRO A 341 6.75 -30.21 -13.35
N ASP A 342 5.97 -31.13 -12.79
CA ASP A 342 4.51 -31.15 -12.94
C ASP A 342 3.77 -30.27 -11.92
N ILE A 343 4.43 -29.96 -10.80
CA ILE A 343 3.88 -29.08 -9.76
C ILE A 343 4.09 -27.63 -10.17
N ARG A 344 3.03 -26.83 -10.12
CA ARG A 344 3.10 -25.42 -10.46
C ARG A 344 3.80 -24.64 -9.33
N ILE A 345 4.50 -23.57 -9.69
CA ILE A 345 5.13 -22.65 -8.74
C ILE A 345 4.65 -21.24 -9.05
N ALA A 346 3.91 -20.61 -8.15
CA ALA A 346 3.68 -19.17 -8.17
C ALA A 346 4.81 -18.44 -7.43
N VAL A 347 5.02 -17.17 -7.76
CA VAL A 347 5.92 -16.28 -7.02
C VAL A 347 5.20 -15.02 -6.60
N ASP A 348 5.61 -14.42 -5.49
CA ASP A 348 5.00 -13.21 -4.93
C ASP A 348 6.08 -12.23 -4.46
N ALA A 349 6.07 -11.02 -5.01
CA ALA A 349 7.06 -9.98 -4.76
C ALA A 349 6.59 -8.89 -3.77
N ASN A 350 5.34 -8.97 -3.30
CA ASN A 350 4.74 -8.01 -2.36
C ASN A 350 5.06 -6.55 -2.69
N GLN A 351 4.83 -6.19 -3.95
CA GLN A 351 4.81 -4.83 -4.48
C GLN A 351 6.18 -4.12 -4.51
N ILE A 352 7.29 -4.83 -4.27
CA ILE A 352 8.59 -4.21 -4.00
C ILE A 352 9.29 -3.63 -5.24
N TRP A 353 8.92 -4.07 -6.46
CA TRP A 353 9.62 -3.65 -7.68
C TRP A 353 8.93 -2.50 -8.40
N GLY A 354 9.74 -1.68 -9.07
CA GLY A 354 9.26 -0.88 -10.20
C GLY A 354 9.04 -1.76 -11.44
N VAL A 355 8.30 -1.26 -12.43
CA VAL A 355 7.97 -2.03 -13.65
C VAL A 355 9.20 -2.60 -14.39
N PRO A 356 10.29 -1.84 -14.63
CA PRO A 356 11.47 -2.40 -15.30
C PRO A 356 12.17 -3.49 -14.49
N ASP A 357 12.24 -3.32 -13.17
CA ASP A 357 12.86 -4.28 -12.26
C ASP A 357 12.06 -5.58 -12.24
N ALA A 358 10.73 -5.51 -12.13
CA ALA A 358 9.85 -6.68 -12.21
C ALA A 358 10.06 -7.48 -13.51
N ILE A 359 10.15 -6.80 -14.65
CA ILE A 359 10.40 -7.45 -15.96
C ILE A 359 11.78 -8.11 -15.98
N GLY A 360 12.82 -7.42 -15.49
CA GLY A 360 14.18 -7.95 -15.42
C GLY A 360 14.28 -9.18 -14.51
N TRP A 361 13.68 -9.09 -13.32
CA TRP A 361 13.67 -10.15 -12.32
C TRP A 361 12.96 -11.40 -12.83
N MET A 362 11.76 -11.23 -13.41
CA MET A 362 10.98 -12.37 -13.91
C MET A 362 11.60 -13.02 -15.15
N ARG A 363 12.39 -12.29 -15.95
CA ARG A 363 13.19 -12.92 -17.02
C ARG A 363 14.20 -13.91 -16.45
N GLU A 364 14.86 -13.57 -15.35
CA GLU A 364 15.81 -14.46 -14.70
C GLU A 364 15.13 -15.68 -14.07
N LEU A 365 13.96 -15.48 -13.45
CA LEU A 365 13.20 -16.55 -12.82
C LEU A 365 12.43 -17.43 -13.83
N SER A 366 12.20 -16.95 -15.06
CA SER A 366 11.44 -17.68 -16.10
C SER A 366 11.98 -19.07 -16.40
N ARG A 367 13.29 -19.29 -16.20
CA ARG A 367 13.94 -20.61 -16.36
C ARG A 367 13.42 -21.70 -15.42
N PHE A 368 12.71 -21.32 -14.36
CA PHE A 368 12.13 -22.24 -13.38
C PHE A 368 10.63 -22.46 -13.56
N ASP A 369 10.06 -21.94 -14.66
CA ASP A 369 8.65 -22.08 -15.04
C ASP A 369 7.67 -21.58 -13.96
N PRO A 370 7.71 -20.28 -13.59
CA PRO A 370 6.73 -19.70 -12.69
C PRO A 370 5.35 -19.61 -13.37
N TYR A 371 4.30 -20.05 -12.68
CA TYR A 371 2.92 -20.11 -13.16
C TYR A 371 2.26 -18.72 -13.17
N TRP A 372 2.49 -17.91 -12.13
CA TRP A 372 2.18 -16.48 -12.12
C TRP A 372 3.18 -15.72 -11.24
N ILE A 373 3.22 -14.40 -11.41
CA ILE A 373 3.86 -13.44 -10.50
C ILE A 373 2.77 -12.60 -9.84
N GLU A 374 2.72 -12.65 -8.52
CA GLU A 374 1.79 -11.93 -7.65
C GLU A 374 2.41 -10.62 -7.19
N GLU A 375 1.59 -9.57 -7.23
CA GLU A 375 1.95 -8.22 -6.79
C GLU A 375 3.38 -7.79 -7.19
N PRO A 376 3.76 -7.80 -8.48
CA PRO A 376 5.12 -7.41 -8.88
C PRO A 376 5.42 -5.93 -8.58
N THR A 377 4.40 -5.10 -8.48
CA THR A 377 4.45 -3.64 -8.31
C THR A 377 3.22 -3.20 -7.51
N SER A 378 3.02 -1.88 -7.35
CA SER A 378 1.79 -1.27 -6.78
C SER A 378 0.51 -2.04 -7.15
N PRO A 379 -0.41 -2.28 -6.19
CA PRO A 379 -1.52 -3.19 -6.38
C PRO A 379 -2.64 -2.58 -7.23
N ASP A 380 -2.74 -3.03 -8.49
CA ASP A 380 -3.85 -2.74 -9.41
C ASP A 380 -4.52 -4.02 -9.96
N ASP A 381 -4.05 -5.23 -9.57
CA ASP A 381 -4.50 -6.54 -10.08
C ASP A 381 -5.53 -7.24 -9.15
N VAL A 382 -6.34 -8.15 -9.72
CA VAL A 382 -7.51 -8.75 -9.04
C VAL A 382 -7.16 -10.04 -8.30
N GLN A 383 -6.88 -9.94 -7.01
CA GLN A 383 -6.98 -11.03 -6.04
C GLN A 383 -7.96 -10.61 -4.95
N ILE A 384 -9.03 -11.38 -4.76
CA ILE A 384 -10.02 -11.03 -3.74
C ILE A 384 -9.49 -11.35 -2.35
N ASP A 385 -9.91 -10.53 -1.38
CA ASP A 385 -9.62 -10.71 0.03
C ASP A 385 -10.91 -10.43 0.83
N ALA A 386 -11.20 -11.30 1.80
CA ALA A 386 -12.47 -11.27 2.54
C ALA A 386 -12.62 -10.02 3.44
N CYS A 387 -11.51 -9.38 3.82
CA CYS A 387 -11.47 -8.29 4.80
C CYS A 387 -10.88 -6.98 4.25
N ARG A 388 -10.34 -6.96 3.03
CA ARG A 388 -9.77 -5.75 2.40
C ARG A 388 -10.85 -4.80 1.88
N VAL A 389 -11.86 -5.34 1.24
CA VAL A 389 -12.97 -4.59 0.61
C VAL A 389 -14.17 -4.55 1.56
N GLY A 390 -15.29 -3.97 1.12
CA GLY A 390 -16.56 -3.84 1.83
C GLY A 390 -17.30 -5.17 2.07
N GLY A 391 -16.60 -6.18 2.59
CA GLY A 391 -17.10 -7.48 3.00
C GLY A 391 -17.65 -8.31 1.84
N VAL A 392 -18.66 -9.13 2.15
CA VAL A 392 -19.30 -10.04 1.18
C VAL A 392 -19.90 -9.27 0.00
N ASN A 393 -20.58 -8.15 0.26
CA ASN A 393 -21.30 -7.39 -0.76
C ASN A 393 -20.38 -6.93 -1.90
N GLU A 394 -19.24 -6.33 -1.57
CA GLU A 394 -18.29 -5.85 -2.58
C GLU A 394 -17.57 -7.02 -3.26
N ASN A 395 -17.24 -8.08 -2.52
CA ASN A 395 -16.68 -9.30 -3.09
C ASN A 395 -17.61 -9.98 -4.11
N LEU A 396 -18.93 -10.02 -3.87
CA LEU A 396 -19.89 -10.54 -4.84
C LEU A 396 -19.88 -9.74 -6.16
N ALA A 397 -19.77 -8.41 -6.07
CA ALA A 397 -19.66 -7.56 -7.25
C ALA A 397 -18.35 -7.83 -8.02
N ILE A 398 -17.23 -8.01 -7.31
CA ILE A 398 -15.93 -8.33 -7.90
C ILE A 398 -15.98 -9.71 -8.60
N LEU A 399 -16.56 -10.73 -7.97
CA LEU A 399 -16.73 -12.06 -8.56
C LEU A 399 -17.57 -12.02 -9.84
N LEU A 400 -18.68 -11.29 -9.83
CA LEU A 400 -19.53 -11.14 -11.02
C LEU A 400 -18.84 -10.36 -12.14
N LEU A 401 -18.05 -9.33 -11.80
CA LEU A 401 -17.21 -8.62 -12.76
C LEU A 401 -16.16 -9.55 -13.35
N ALA A 402 -15.43 -10.30 -12.53
CA ALA A 402 -14.43 -11.27 -12.98
C ALA A 402 -15.06 -12.32 -13.93
N ALA A 403 -16.24 -12.83 -13.57
CA ALA A 403 -16.98 -13.77 -14.43
C ALA A 403 -17.40 -13.15 -15.76
N LYS A 404 -17.90 -11.91 -15.78
CA LYS A 404 -18.24 -11.17 -17.01
C LYS A 404 -17.03 -11.00 -17.92
N PHE A 405 -15.86 -10.73 -17.36
CA PHE A 405 -14.62 -10.52 -18.11
C PHE A 405 -13.80 -11.80 -18.34
N GLY A 406 -14.28 -12.96 -17.88
CA GLY A 406 -13.59 -14.25 -18.07
C GLY A 406 -12.28 -14.38 -17.30
N VAL A 407 -12.13 -13.65 -16.18
CA VAL A 407 -10.90 -13.64 -15.37
C VAL A 407 -11.01 -14.67 -14.24
N PRO A 408 -10.03 -15.59 -14.08
CA PRO A 408 -9.99 -16.49 -12.93
C PRO A 408 -9.75 -15.74 -11.63
N VAL A 409 -10.38 -16.21 -10.55
CA VAL A 409 -10.21 -15.64 -9.20
C VAL A 409 -9.49 -16.67 -8.35
N CYS A 410 -8.28 -16.32 -7.90
CA CYS A 410 -7.49 -17.08 -6.93
C CYS A 410 -7.40 -16.24 -5.65
N PRO A 411 -8.26 -16.48 -4.65
CA PRO A 411 -8.33 -15.63 -3.46
C PRO A 411 -7.05 -15.65 -2.62
N HIS A 412 -6.70 -14.49 -2.06
CA HIS A 412 -5.69 -14.35 -1.02
C HIS A 412 -6.22 -14.89 0.32
N ALA A 413 -5.34 -15.52 1.11
CA ALA A 413 -5.71 -16.10 2.40
C ALA A 413 -4.58 -15.98 3.45
N GLY A 414 -4.48 -16.95 4.36
CA GLY A 414 -3.53 -16.91 5.47
C GLY A 414 -3.87 -15.84 6.49
N GLY A 415 -2.89 -15.00 6.84
CA GLY A 415 -3.04 -13.99 7.88
C GLY A 415 -3.57 -14.60 9.18
N VAL A 416 -4.63 -14.00 9.73
CA VAL A 416 -5.40 -14.57 10.84
C VAL A 416 -6.85 -14.72 10.38
N GLY A 417 -7.30 -15.94 10.09
CA GLY A 417 -8.70 -16.21 9.73
C GLY A 417 -9.08 -16.00 8.26
N LEU A 418 -8.15 -15.59 7.38
CA LEU A 418 -8.53 -15.34 5.98
C LEU A 418 -8.82 -16.65 5.24
N CYS A 419 -8.11 -17.74 5.57
CA CYS A 419 -8.44 -19.09 5.10
C CYS A 419 -9.89 -19.46 5.44
N GLU A 420 -10.30 -19.20 6.68
CA GLU A 420 -11.62 -19.49 7.23
C GLU A 420 -12.72 -18.72 6.49
N LEU A 421 -12.48 -17.45 6.19
CA LEU A 421 -13.44 -16.55 5.55
C LEU A 421 -13.52 -16.76 4.04
N VAL A 422 -12.38 -16.70 3.34
CA VAL A 422 -12.35 -16.57 1.88
C VAL A 422 -12.79 -17.84 1.15
N GLN A 423 -12.68 -19.00 1.81
CA GLN A 423 -13.17 -20.27 1.27
C GLN A 423 -14.66 -20.20 0.91
N HIS A 424 -15.48 -19.52 1.71
CA HIS A 424 -16.92 -19.38 1.45
C HIS A 424 -17.19 -18.58 0.17
N LEU A 425 -16.39 -17.53 -0.10
CA LEU A 425 -16.52 -16.70 -1.29
C LEU A 425 -16.15 -17.46 -2.57
N ALA A 426 -15.05 -18.23 -2.52
CA ALA A 426 -14.62 -19.07 -3.63
C ALA A 426 -15.59 -20.22 -3.92
N MET A 427 -16.10 -20.85 -2.86
CA MET A 427 -17.10 -21.90 -2.96
C MET A 427 -18.42 -21.38 -3.52
N PHE A 428 -18.85 -20.19 -3.10
CA PHE A 428 -19.99 -19.49 -3.70
C PHE A 428 -19.74 -19.21 -5.19
N ASP A 429 -18.56 -18.70 -5.56
CA ASP A 429 -18.20 -18.47 -6.96
C ASP A 429 -18.36 -19.74 -7.79
N TYR A 430 -17.78 -20.86 -7.34
CA TYR A 430 -17.90 -22.13 -8.04
C TYR A 430 -19.36 -22.59 -8.18
N VAL A 431 -20.13 -22.53 -7.11
CA VAL A 431 -21.50 -23.04 -7.08
C VAL A 431 -22.45 -22.16 -7.88
N ALA A 432 -22.32 -20.83 -7.82
CA ALA A 432 -23.35 -19.90 -8.27
C ALA A 432 -22.91 -18.90 -9.36
N VAL A 433 -21.61 -18.75 -9.65
CA VAL A 433 -21.10 -17.69 -10.55
C VAL A 433 -20.21 -18.24 -11.67
N SER A 434 -18.99 -18.71 -11.38
CA SER A 434 -18.09 -19.20 -12.41
C SER A 434 -18.49 -20.57 -12.93
N GLY A 435 -18.90 -21.49 -12.04
CA GLY A 435 -19.20 -22.88 -12.40
C GLY A 435 -17.95 -23.70 -12.78
N SER A 436 -16.75 -23.20 -12.50
CA SER A 436 -15.48 -23.81 -12.93
C SER A 436 -14.45 -23.83 -11.81
N LEU A 437 -13.67 -24.91 -11.75
CA LEU A 437 -12.46 -25.03 -10.92
C LEU A 437 -11.18 -24.92 -11.77
N GLN A 438 -11.31 -24.70 -13.08
CA GLN A 438 -10.16 -24.54 -13.96
C GLN A 438 -9.42 -23.25 -13.60
N ASP A 439 -8.11 -23.39 -13.40
CA ASP A 439 -7.18 -22.31 -13.06
C ASP A 439 -7.62 -21.46 -11.86
N ARG A 440 -8.25 -22.12 -10.87
CA ARG A 440 -8.73 -21.51 -9.62
C ARG A 440 -8.23 -22.30 -8.43
N PHE A 441 -7.62 -21.58 -7.50
CA PHE A 441 -7.08 -22.13 -6.27
C PHE A 441 -7.33 -21.15 -5.14
N ILE A 442 -7.69 -21.67 -3.96
CA ILE A 442 -7.69 -20.87 -2.74
C ILE A 442 -6.30 -20.98 -2.11
N GLU A 443 -5.70 -19.85 -1.76
CA GLU A 443 -4.46 -19.86 -0.98
C GLU A 443 -4.67 -20.53 0.37
N TYR A 444 -3.72 -21.34 0.82
CA TYR A 444 -3.70 -21.90 2.17
C TYR A 444 -2.34 -21.65 2.82
N VAL A 445 -2.39 -21.23 4.07
CA VAL A 445 -1.23 -21.03 4.94
C VAL A 445 -1.55 -21.67 6.28
N ASP A 446 -0.70 -22.59 6.73
CA ASP A 446 -0.91 -23.37 7.96
C ASP A 446 -0.47 -22.59 9.21
N HIS A 447 -1.25 -21.57 9.58
CA HIS A 447 -1.00 -20.75 10.77
C HIS A 447 -2.32 -20.37 11.46
N LEU A 448 -2.35 -20.46 12.79
CA LEU A 448 -3.35 -19.85 13.68
C LEU A 448 -4.78 -20.40 13.57
N HIS A 449 -4.99 -21.50 12.83
CA HIS A 449 -6.28 -22.16 12.69
C HIS A 449 -6.86 -22.62 14.04
N GLU A 450 -6.00 -23.01 14.98
CA GLU A 450 -6.37 -23.47 16.34
C GLU A 450 -7.13 -22.42 17.16
N HIS A 451 -7.12 -21.16 16.73
CA HIS A 451 -7.83 -20.08 17.40
C HIS A 451 -9.29 -19.93 16.97
N PHE A 452 -9.73 -20.62 15.92
CA PHE A 452 -11.09 -20.54 15.38
C PHE A 452 -11.96 -21.70 15.87
N ALA A 453 -13.24 -21.43 16.10
CA ALA A 453 -14.22 -22.46 16.47
C ALA A 453 -14.44 -23.48 15.34
N GLU A 454 -14.33 -23.03 14.08
CA GLU A 454 -14.56 -23.82 12.88
C GLU A 454 -13.38 -23.62 11.89
N PRO A 455 -12.19 -24.18 12.18
CA PRO A 455 -11.00 -23.98 11.37
C PRO A 455 -11.16 -24.54 9.96
N ALA A 456 -10.49 -23.91 8.99
CA ALA A 456 -10.42 -24.44 7.63
C ALA A 456 -9.76 -25.84 7.61
N GLN A 457 -10.31 -26.76 6.83
CA GLN A 457 -9.80 -28.13 6.74
C GLN A 457 -9.27 -28.42 5.34
N ILE A 458 -8.05 -28.96 5.26
CA ILE A 458 -7.42 -29.40 4.02
C ILE A 458 -7.35 -30.92 3.95
N ARG A 459 -7.66 -31.49 2.79
CA ARG A 459 -7.42 -32.90 2.45
C ARG A 459 -6.89 -33.02 1.03
N ALA A 460 -5.71 -33.64 0.88
CA ALA A 460 -5.08 -33.89 -0.42
C ALA A 460 -4.96 -32.60 -1.28
N GLY A 461 -4.48 -31.50 -0.69
CA GLY A 461 -4.34 -30.21 -1.37
C GLY A 461 -5.66 -29.52 -1.72
N ARG A 462 -6.75 -29.81 -1.00
CA ARG A 462 -8.08 -29.22 -1.26
C ARG A 462 -8.77 -28.80 0.04
N TYR A 463 -9.44 -27.64 0.02
CA TYR A 463 -10.36 -27.20 1.07
C TYR A 463 -11.59 -28.10 1.13
N LEU A 464 -11.93 -28.60 2.30
CA LEU A 464 -13.23 -29.21 2.55
C LEU A 464 -14.27 -28.12 2.76
N ALA A 465 -15.44 -28.29 2.16
CA ALA A 465 -16.53 -27.34 2.30
C ALA A 465 -17.01 -27.26 3.76
N PRO A 466 -17.09 -26.06 4.37
CA PRO A 466 -17.64 -25.90 5.71
C PRO A 466 -19.10 -26.36 5.79
N THR A 467 -19.46 -27.06 6.86
CA THR A 467 -20.84 -27.52 7.10
C THR A 467 -21.51 -26.81 8.28
N ALA A 468 -20.73 -26.18 9.16
CA ALA A 468 -21.24 -25.40 10.26
C ALA A 468 -21.89 -24.09 9.76
N ALA A 469 -22.92 -23.62 10.48
CA ALA A 469 -23.56 -22.36 10.15
C ALA A 469 -22.64 -21.18 10.51
N GLY A 470 -22.51 -20.22 9.59
CA GLY A 470 -21.72 -19.01 9.80
C GLY A 470 -20.69 -18.79 8.68
N MET A 471 -19.71 -17.94 8.96
CA MET A 471 -18.62 -17.57 8.04
C MET A 471 -17.26 -18.08 8.54
N SER A 472 -17.25 -19.04 9.47
CA SER A 472 -16.04 -19.56 10.13
C SER A 472 -15.19 -18.50 10.86
N ALA A 473 -15.75 -17.31 11.10
CA ALA A 473 -15.03 -16.15 11.66
C ALA A 473 -14.93 -16.16 13.20
N GLU A 474 -15.63 -17.08 13.87
CA GLU A 474 -15.69 -17.08 15.33
C GLU A 474 -14.35 -17.51 15.92
N ILE A 475 -13.67 -16.57 16.59
CA ILE A 475 -12.47 -16.82 17.36
C ILE A 475 -12.88 -17.34 18.74
N THR A 476 -12.21 -18.39 19.20
CA THR A 476 -12.44 -19.00 20.51
C THR A 476 -12.27 -17.96 21.64
N PRO A 477 -13.15 -17.95 22.66
CA PRO A 477 -13.04 -17.01 23.79
C PRO A 477 -11.68 -17.07 24.50
N ALA A 478 -11.07 -18.25 24.57
CA ALA A 478 -9.74 -18.43 25.15
C ALA A 478 -8.66 -17.66 24.37
N SER A 479 -8.70 -17.70 23.04
CA SER A 479 -7.75 -17.00 22.18
C SER A 479 -7.96 -15.48 22.26
N LEU A 480 -9.22 -15.02 22.26
CA LEU A 480 -9.54 -13.62 22.47
C LEU A 480 -9.01 -13.09 23.80
N HIS A 481 -9.11 -13.88 24.88
CA HIS A 481 -8.55 -13.50 26.17
C HIS A 481 -7.01 -13.48 26.14
N ALA A 482 -6.40 -14.55 25.63
CA ALA A 482 -4.95 -14.74 25.64
C ALA A 482 -4.19 -13.66 24.84
N TYR A 483 -4.72 -13.28 23.67
CA TYR A 483 -4.00 -12.45 22.69
C TYR A 483 -4.58 -11.03 22.52
N ARG A 484 -5.51 -10.58 23.38
CA ARG A 484 -6.01 -9.20 23.36
C ARG A 484 -4.85 -8.22 23.58
N PHE A 485 -4.60 -7.32 22.63
CA PHE A 485 -3.58 -6.29 22.81
C PHE A 485 -4.17 -5.06 23.53
N PRO A 486 -3.43 -4.42 24.48
CA PRO A 486 -2.10 -4.78 24.98
C PRO A 486 -2.09 -5.66 26.24
N ASP A 487 -3.26 -6.02 26.77
CA ASP A 487 -3.43 -6.50 28.15
C ASP A 487 -3.57 -8.03 28.31
N GLY A 488 -3.62 -8.77 27.20
CA GLY A 488 -3.69 -10.22 27.18
C GLY A 488 -2.43 -10.88 27.76
N PRO A 489 -2.55 -12.08 28.34
CA PRO A 489 -1.42 -12.85 28.85
C PRO A 489 -0.23 -12.91 27.88
N ALA A 490 -0.45 -13.12 26.58
CA ALA A 490 0.62 -13.22 25.59
C ALA A 490 1.52 -11.97 25.50
N TRP A 491 1.01 -10.80 25.90
CA TRP A 491 1.72 -9.52 25.81
C TRP A 491 2.26 -9.00 27.14
N THR A 492 1.77 -9.55 28.25
CA THR A 492 2.04 -9.04 29.61
C THR A 492 2.92 -9.96 30.42
N THR A 493 2.93 -11.27 30.13
CA THR A 493 3.90 -12.18 30.72
C THR A 493 5.27 -11.95 30.06
N GLU A 494 6.31 -11.71 30.85
CA GLU A 494 7.69 -11.74 30.34
C GLU A 494 7.91 -13.11 29.68
N VAL A 495 8.11 -13.10 28.37
CA VAL A 495 8.54 -14.30 27.66
C VAL A 495 9.93 -14.62 28.18
N ALA A 496 10.06 -15.72 28.93
CA ALA A 496 11.37 -16.23 29.31
C ALA A 496 12.16 -16.47 28.01
N ALA A 497 13.24 -15.71 27.85
CA ALA A 497 14.08 -15.69 26.66
C ALA A 497 14.73 -17.05 26.37
#